data_AF-A0A9D7LZT0-F1
#
_entry.id   AF-A0A9D7LZT0-F1
#
_cell.length_a   1.000
_cell.length_b   1.000
_cell.length_c   1.000
_cell.angle_alpha   90.00
_cell.angle_beta   90.00
_cell.angle_gamma   90.00
#
_symmetry.space_group_name_H-M   'P 1'
#
loop_
_entity.id
_entity.type
_entity.pdbx_description
1 polymer ?
#
loop_
_entity_poly.entity_id
_entity_poly.type
_entity_poly.pdbx_seq_one_letter_code
_entity_poly.pdbx_strand_id
1 'polypeptide(L)' 'MDNLSNQYVTGYFNSDSIEVGGQTLYKLGNSGISYYDCFFAKFDSSGSLIWIKQIGQRWWVCTNL' A
#
# COMPACT_ATOMS: atom_id res chain seq x y z
N MET A 1 8.10 -16.16 -12.06
CA MET A 1 7.21 -15.58 -13.08
C MET A 1 5.99 -16.49 -13.12
N ASP A 2 4.91 -16.08 -12.45
CA ASP A 2 3.64 -16.80 -12.53
C ASP A 2 3.10 -16.75 -13.96
N ASN A 3 2.38 -17.80 -14.37
CA ASN A 3 1.92 -18.09 -15.74
C ASN A 3 0.90 -17.06 -16.31
N LEU A 4 0.80 -15.88 -15.68
CA LEU A 4 -0.09 -14.77 -15.95
C LEU A 4 0.67 -13.42 -16.06
N SER A 5 2.01 -13.42 -15.97
CA SER A 5 2.84 -12.21 -16.07
C SER A 5 2.41 -11.06 -15.16
N ASN A 6 1.84 -11.36 -13.99
CA ASN A 6 1.50 -10.32 -13.03
C ASN A 6 2.76 -9.81 -12.34
N GLN A 7 2.82 -8.51 -12.10
CA GLN A 7 3.91 -7.89 -11.36
C GLN A 7 3.40 -7.48 -9.99
N TYR A 8 4.17 -7.81 -8.96
CA TYR A 8 3.84 -7.46 -7.59
C TYR A 8 4.86 -6.45 -7.10
N VAL A 9 4.36 -5.29 -6.67
CA VAL A 9 5.18 -4.20 -6.16
C VAL A 9 4.86 -4.03 -4.68
N THR A 10 5.91 -4.04 -3.87
CA THR A 10 5.81 -3.79 -2.43
C THR A 10 6.66 -2.58 -2.13
N GLY A 11 6.17 -1.69 -1.28
CA GLY A 11 6.93 -0.52 -0.86
C GLY A 11 6.46 -0.06 0.51
N TYR A 12 7.24 0.85 1.07
CA TYR A 12 6.86 1.56 2.29
C TYR A 12 7.07 3.05 2.07
N PHE A 13 6.26 3.86 2.74
CA PHE A 13 6.36 5.31 2.67
C PHE A 13 6.16 5.93 4.04
N ASN A 14 6.85 7.05 4.28
CA ASN A 14 6.72 7.86 5.49
C ASN A 14 6.10 9.25 5.21
N SER A 15 5.84 9.56 3.94
CA SER A 15 5.12 10.77 3.50
C SER A 15 3.64 10.69 3.85
N ASP A 16 2.96 11.84 3.91
CA ASP A 16 1.52 11.89 4.19
C ASP A 16 0.68 11.21 3.08
N SER A 17 1.17 11.26 1.84
CA SER A 17 0.61 10.51 0.73
C SER A 17 1.69 10.06 -0.25
N ILE A 18 1.35 9.04 -1.04
CA ILE A 18 2.14 8.54 -2.16
C ILE A 18 1.19 8.20 -3.32
N GLU A 19 1.65 8.40 -4.56
CA GLU A 19 0.93 7.95 -5.74
C GLU A 19 1.54 6.64 -6.25
N VAL A 20 0.69 5.61 -6.41
CA VAL A 20 1.10 4.31 -6.93
C VAL A 20 0.12 3.89 -8.01
N GLY A 21 0.60 3.78 -9.25
CA GLY A 21 -0.21 3.32 -10.37
C GLY A 21 -1.46 4.17 -10.63
N GLY A 22 -1.38 5.49 -10.41
CA GLY A 22 -2.50 6.42 -10.55
C GLY A 22 -3.48 6.45 -9.38
N GLN A 23 -3.22 5.71 -8.29
CA GLN A 23 -3.98 5.81 -7.05
C GLN A 23 -3.17 6.50 -5.96
N THR A 24 -3.78 7.49 -5.31
CA THR A 24 -3.20 8.16 -4.14
C THR A 24 -3.49 7.34 -2.89
N LEU A 25 -2.44 6.84 -2.24
CA LEU A 25 -2.51 6.28 -0.91
C LEU A 25 -2.22 7.37 0.13
N TYR A 26 -3.01 7.39 1.18
CA TYR A 26 -2.82 8.27 2.32
C TYR A 26 -2.31 7.47 3.50
N LYS A 27 -1.39 8.05 4.26
CA LYS A 27 -0.88 7.45 5.50
C LYS A 27 -2.04 7.07 6.43
N LEU A 28 -2.04 5.84 6.97
CA LEU A 28 -3.09 5.26 7.80
C LEU A 28 -2.88 5.47 9.32
N GLY A 29 -1.95 6.33 9.71
CA GLY A 29 -1.61 6.62 11.11
C GLY A 29 -1.68 8.11 11.47
N ASN A 30 -2.00 8.41 12.73
CA ASN A 30 -2.05 9.77 13.24
C ASN A 30 -0.64 10.40 13.30
N SER A 31 -0.55 11.70 13.01
CA SER A 31 0.65 12.48 12.65
C SER A 31 1.72 12.68 13.76
N GLY A 32 1.79 11.80 14.75
CA GLY A 32 2.61 11.99 15.96
C GLY A 32 3.86 11.09 16.07
N ILE A 33 3.90 9.98 15.35
CA ILE A 33 5.01 9.01 15.42
C ILE A 33 5.37 8.60 13.99
N SER A 34 6.66 8.60 13.67
CA SER A 34 7.19 8.23 12.36
C SER A 34 6.98 6.74 12.07
N TYR A 35 5.75 6.38 11.73
CA TYR A 35 5.41 5.05 11.24
C TYR A 35 5.57 5.02 9.72
N TYR A 36 6.27 4.00 9.24
CA TYR A 36 6.27 3.62 7.84
C TYR A 36 4.99 2.83 7.58
N ASP A 37 4.20 3.27 6.61
CA ASP A 37 3.09 2.48 6.09
C ASP A 37 3.59 1.67 4.90
N CYS A 38 3.26 0.38 4.90
CA CYS A 38 3.58 -0.51 3.80
C CYS A 38 2.40 -0.55 2.83
N PHE A 39 2.68 -0.80 1.56
CA PHE A 39 1.66 -1.12 0.57
C PHE A 39 2.09 -2.31 -0.28
N PHE A 40 1.09 -3.01 -0.79
CA PHE A 40 1.25 -4.13 -1.69
C PHE A 40 0.31 -3.93 -2.87
N ALA A 41 0.89 -3.77 -4.06
CA ALA A 41 0.20 -3.50 -5.30
C ALA A 41 0.41 -4.65 -6.29
N LYS A 42 -0.64 -5.00 -7.02
CA LYS A 42 -0.61 -5.94 -8.12
C LYS A 42 -0.86 -5.19 -9.42
N PHE A 43 0.03 -5.39 -10.38
CA PHE A 43 -0.06 -4.88 -11.74
C PHE A 43 -0.23 -6.03 -12.73
N ASP A 44 -0.94 -5.73 -13.81
CA ASP A 44 -1.01 -6.59 -14.99
C ASP A 44 0.31 -6.49 -15.77
N SER A 45 0.53 -7.46 -16.65
CA SER A 45 1.60 -7.52 -17.64
C SER A 45 1.75 -6.24 -18.49
N SER A 46 0.67 -5.48 -18.64
CA SER A 46 0.62 -4.18 -19.33
C SER A 46 1.11 -2.98 -18.49
N GLY A 47 1.40 -3.18 -17.20
CA GLY A 47 1.71 -2.10 -16.25
C GLY A 47 0.48 -1.41 -15.66
N SER A 48 -0.73 -1.92 -15.94
CA SER A 48 -1.98 -1.42 -15.38
C SER A 48 -2.16 -1.90 -13.94
N LEU A 49 -2.48 -1.00 -13.01
CA LEU A 49 -2.76 -1.37 -11.62
C LEU A 49 -4.07 -2.17 -11.53
N ILE A 50 -3.98 -3.41 -11.05
CA ILE A 50 -5.16 -4.25 -10.80
C ILE A 50 -5.76 -3.91 -9.44
N TRP A 51 -4.92 -3.90 -8.40
CA TRP A 51 -5.33 -3.54 -7.05
C TRP A 51 -4.14 -3.10 -6.21
N ILE A 52 -4.44 -2.33 -5.17
CA ILE A 52 -3.47 -1.92 -4.16
C ILE A 52 -4.07 -2.10 -2.77
N LYS A 53 -3.27 -2.63 -1.85
CA LYS A 53 -3.63 -2.81 -0.45
C LYS A 53 -2.59 -2.12 0.41
N GLN A 54 -3.04 -1.19 1.25
CA GLN A 54 -2.20 -0.55 2.24
C GLN A 54 -2.26 -1.35 3.55
N ILE A 55 -1.10 -1.61 4.12
CA ILE A 55 -0.90 -2.29 5.39
C ILE A 55 -0.32 -1.24 6.34
N GLY A 56 -1.21 -0.52 7.01
CA GLY A 56 -0.85 0.48 8.01
C GLY A 56 -0.95 -0.08 9.43
N GLN A 57 -0.04 0.36 10.30
CA GLN A 57 -0.07 -0.03 11.71
C GLN A 57 -1.10 0.81 12.47
N ARG A 58 -2.39 0.46 12.34
CA ARG A 58 -3.43 1.04 13.21
C ARG A 58 -3.47 0.21 14.49
N TRP A 59 -2.59 0.53 15.45
CA TRP A 59 -2.51 -0.10 16.77
C TRP A 59 -3.82 -0.08 17.58
N TRP A 60 -4.84 0.67 17.14
CA TRP A 60 -6.08 0.94 17.89
C TRP A 60 -7.36 0.32 17.29
N VAL A 61 -7.25 -0.59 16.31
CA VAL A 61 -8.44 -1.15 15.58
C VAL A 61 -8.65 -2.61 15.82
N CYS A 62 -7.56 -3.34 16.04
CA CYS A 62 -7.66 -4.76 16.31
C CYS A 62 -8.27 -5.05 17.68
N THR A 63 -8.64 -4.03 18.46
CA THR A 63 -9.19 -4.18 19.82
C THR A 63 -10.70 -4.04 19.90
N ASN A 64 -11.43 -3.89 18.80
CA ASN A 64 -12.90 -3.96 18.78
C ASN A 64 -13.39 -4.67 17.51
N LEU A 65 -13.05 -5.96 17.42
CA LEU A 65 -13.84 -6.96 16.71
C LEU A 65 -14.73 -7.67 17.74
#